data_AF-A0A7N6BHJ5-F1
#
_entry.id   AF-A0A7N6BHJ5-F1
#
_cell.length_a   1.000
_cell.length_b   1.000
_cell.length_c   1.000
_cell.angle_alpha   90.00
_cell.angle_beta   90.00
_cell.angle_gamma   90.00
#
_symmetry.space_group_name_H-M   'P 1'
#
loop_
_entity.id
_entity.type
_entity.pdbx_description
1 polymer ?
#
loop_
_entity_poly.entity_id
_entity_poly.type
_entity_poly.pdbx_seq_one_letter_code
_entity_poly.pdbx_strand_id
1 'polypeptide(L)'
;LGAVLDSLLLNSVSQLSTKIRHSVDKTAGKIRILFKDKDRNWDEIENKLRAESDIPLLKTSNKEISSILLELKRVEKQLQVINVMVDPDGTLDALASLGLTSPTTPIKPHTAKTSSPSATNPGAGLTGVGGLPFNRIRPSGEEAIAQK
;
A
#
# COMPACT_ATOMS: atom_id res chain seq x y z
N LEU A 1 -9.25 31.30 31.10
CA LEU A 1 -9.80 29.96 31.38
C LEU A 1 -10.35 29.29 30.11
N GLY A 2 -11.18 29.97 29.29
CA GLY A 2 -11.71 29.43 28.03
C GLY A 2 -10.66 28.89 27.06
N ALA A 3 -9.63 29.69 26.72
CA ALA A 3 -8.57 29.26 25.79
C ALA A 3 -7.78 28.01 26.25
N VAL A 4 -7.64 27.78 27.55
CA VAL A 4 -6.96 26.59 28.10
C VAL A 4 -7.85 25.36 27.96
N LEU A 5 -9.16 25.50 28.22
CA LEU A 5 -10.14 24.43 28.03
C LEU A 5 -10.24 24.02 26.56
N ASP A 6 -10.29 25.00 25.66
CA ASP A 6 -10.31 24.76 24.22
C ASP A 6 -9.03 24.06 23.75
N SER A 7 -7.86 24.43 24.29
CA SER A 7 -6.58 23.76 23.99
C SER A 7 -6.54 22.30 24.44
N LEU A 8 -7.04 22.01 25.65
CA LEU A 8 -7.14 20.64 26.16
C LEU A 8 -8.14 19.80 25.35
N LEU A 9 -9.25 20.41 24.93
CA LEU A 9 -10.27 19.76 24.11
C LEU A 9 -9.71 19.43 22.72
N LEU A 10 -9.03 20.38 22.07
CA LEU A 10 -8.37 20.17 20.79
C LEU A 10 -7.31 19.07 20.87
N ASN A 11 -6.51 19.05 21.94
CA ASN A 11 -5.53 17.98 22.15
C ASN A 11 -6.23 16.62 22.34
N SER A 12 -7.34 16.56 23.09
CA SER A 12 -8.12 15.33 23.27
C SER A 12 -8.71 14.82 21.96
N VAL A 13 -9.27 15.71 21.14
CA VAL A 13 -9.78 15.39 19.79
C VAL A 13 -8.65 14.88 18.90
N SER A 14 -7.51 15.57 18.88
CA SER A 14 -6.35 15.18 18.08
C SER A 14 -5.84 13.79 18.46
N GLN A 15 -5.64 13.53 19.75
CA GLN A 15 -5.18 12.23 20.25
C GLN A 15 -6.16 11.10 19.91
N LEU A 16 -7.46 11.32 20.10
CA LEU A 16 -8.47 10.33 19.79
C LEU A 16 -8.56 10.05 18.28
N SER A 17 -8.50 11.11 17.46
CA SER A 17 -8.47 10.99 16.00
C SER A 17 -7.28 10.14 15.51
N THR A 18 -6.08 10.40 16.05
CA THR A 18 -4.89 9.59 15.72
C THR A 18 -5.07 8.12 16.12
N LYS A 19 -5.65 7.84 17.30
CA LYS A 19 -5.92 6.45 17.72
C LYS A 19 -6.92 5.75 16.80
N ILE A 20 -8.01 6.43 16.45
CA ILE A 20 -9.02 5.87 15.54
C ILE A 20 -8.39 5.59 14.18
N ARG A 21 -7.67 6.56 13.59
CA ARG A 21 -6.97 6.39 12.31
C ARG A 21 -6.06 5.16 12.34
N HIS A 22 -5.18 5.08 13.34
CA HIS A 22 -4.26 3.96 13.46
C HIS A 22 -5.00 2.60 13.60
N SER A 23 -6.08 2.56 14.38
CA SER A 23 -6.87 1.34 14.55
C SER A 23 -7.60 0.93 13.26
N VAL A 24 -8.08 1.89 12.48
CA VAL A 24 -8.69 1.65 11.16
C VAL A 24 -7.65 1.11 10.19
N ASP A 25 -6.50 1.79 10.06
CA ASP A 25 -5.41 1.39 9.15
C ASP A 25 -4.92 -0.04 9.49
N LYS A 26 -4.76 -0.32 10.78
CA LYS A 26 -4.38 -1.64 11.28
C LYS A 26 -5.41 -2.71 10.88
N THR A 27 -6.69 -2.44 11.13
CA THR A 27 -7.78 -3.37 10.78
C THR A 27 -7.87 -3.59 9.26
N ALA A 28 -7.74 -2.52 8.47
CA ALA A 28 -7.71 -2.58 7.02
C ALA A 28 -6.54 -3.44 6.51
N GLY A 29 -5.35 -3.29 7.09
CA GLY A 29 -4.19 -4.14 6.78
C GLY A 29 -4.46 -5.62 7.01
N LYS A 30 -5.06 -5.98 8.15
CA LYS A 30 -5.46 -7.36 8.46
C LYS A 30 -6.44 -7.93 7.45
N ILE A 31 -7.47 -7.15 7.13
CA ILE A 31 -8.49 -7.54 6.13
C ILE A 31 -7.82 -7.78 4.76
N ARG A 32 -6.92 -6.89 4.32
CA ARG A 32 -6.18 -7.05 3.05
C ARG A 32 -5.38 -8.36 3.02
N ILE A 33 -4.76 -8.76 4.14
CA ILE A 33 -4.06 -10.05 4.26
C ILE A 33 -5.04 -11.23 4.14
N LEU A 34 -6.15 -11.21 4.88
CA LEU A 34 -7.15 -12.30 4.89
C LEU A 34 -7.71 -12.58 3.50
N PHE A 35 -8.05 -11.53 2.77
CA PHE A 35 -8.68 -11.66 1.45
C PHE A 35 -7.65 -11.83 0.32
N LYS A 36 -6.34 -11.78 0.61
CA LYS A 36 -5.25 -11.95 -0.37
C LYS A 36 -5.42 -11.09 -1.63
N ASP A 37 -6.01 -9.91 -1.48
CA ASP A 37 -6.49 -9.09 -2.60
C ASP A 37 -5.33 -8.30 -3.23
N LYS A 38 -4.52 -8.98 -4.06
CA LYS A 38 -3.50 -8.32 -4.92
C LYS A 38 -4.12 -7.67 -6.16
N ASP A 39 -5.30 -8.11 -6.59
CA ASP A 39 -5.96 -7.64 -7.82
C ASP A 39 -7.04 -6.57 -7.55
N ARG A 40 -7.31 -6.25 -6.27
CA ARG A 40 -8.33 -5.29 -5.87
C ARG A 40 -7.70 -3.91 -5.69
N ASN A 41 -8.19 -2.91 -6.43
CA ASN A 41 -7.62 -1.57 -6.47
C ASN A 41 -8.00 -0.73 -5.23
N TRP A 42 -7.51 -1.12 -4.05
CA TRP A 42 -7.83 -0.49 -2.76
C TRP A 42 -7.56 1.02 -2.74
N ASP A 43 -6.50 1.46 -3.40
CA ASP A 43 -6.09 2.87 -3.43
C ASP A 43 -7.10 3.75 -4.19
N GLU A 44 -7.70 3.23 -5.27
CA GLU A 44 -8.75 3.97 -5.99
C GLU A 44 -10.02 4.08 -5.15
N ILE A 45 -10.42 3.01 -4.47
CA ILE A 45 -11.60 3.03 -3.58
C ILE A 45 -11.40 4.06 -2.47
N GLU A 46 -10.23 4.06 -1.84
CA GLU A 46 -9.89 5.01 -0.77
C GLU A 46 -9.85 6.46 -1.27
N ASN A 47 -9.25 6.69 -2.45
CA ASN A 47 -9.19 8.02 -3.05
C ASN A 47 -10.57 8.58 -3.41
N LYS A 48 -11.48 7.73 -3.92
CA LYS A 48 -12.86 8.13 -4.22
C LYS A 48 -13.61 8.55 -2.95
N LEU A 49 -13.51 7.75 -1.89
CA LEU A 49 -14.14 8.06 -0.61
C LEU A 49 -13.60 9.36 0.00
N ARG A 50 -12.30 9.61 -0.13
CA ARG A 50 -11.67 10.84 0.36
C ARG A 50 -12.08 12.08 -0.42
N ALA A 51 -12.32 11.95 -1.72
CA ALA A 51 -12.79 13.03 -2.57
C ALA A 51 -14.25 13.44 -2.25
N GLU A 52 -15.03 12.56 -1.62
CA GLU A 52 -16.42 12.82 -1.23
C GLU A 52 -16.56 13.47 0.17
N SER A 53 -15.47 13.57 0.95
CA SER A 53 -15.52 14.06 2.34
C SER A 53 -15.09 15.52 2.49
N ASP A 54 -15.96 16.47 2.15
CA ASP A 54 -15.81 17.88 2.54
C ASP A 54 -16.57 18.16 3.84
N ILE A 55 -15.85 18.55 4.90
CA ILE A 55 -16.46 18.91 6.19
C ILE A 55 -16.57 20.44 6.28
N PRO A 56 -17.79 21.01 6.36
CA PRO A 56 -17.96 22.45 6.49
C PRO A 56 -17.45 22.96 7.84
N LEU A 57 -16.80 24.12 7.83
CA LEU A 57 -16.29 24.80 9.03
C LEU A 57 -17.43 25.53 9.75
N LEU A 58 -18.14 24.81 10.61
CA LEU A 58 -19.21 25.37 11.44
C LEU A 58 -18.70 25.68 12.85
N LYS A 59 -19.27 26.71 13.48
CA LYS A 59 -19.06 26.96 14.92
C LYS A 59 -19.81 25.89 15.70
N THR A 60 -19.08 25.07 16.45
CA THR A 60 -19.62 24.02 17.33
C THR A 60 -19.43 24.42 18.78
N SER A 61 -20.44 24.17 19.64
CA SER A 61 -20.32 24.46 21.07
C SER A 61 -19.46 23.42 21.80
N ASN A 62 -18.84 23.80 22.93
CA ASN A 62 -18.02 22.88 23.72
C ASN A 62 -18.81 21.66 24.26
N LYS A 63 -20.12 21.79 24.46
CA LYS A 63 -21.01 20.67 24.84
C LYS A 63 -21.17 19.67 23.70
N GLU A 64 -21.38 20.14 22.47
CA GLU A 64 -21.46 19.30 21.28
C GLU A 64 -20.11 18.62 20.99
N ILE A 65 -18.99 19.35 21.11
CA ILE A 65 -17.65 18.76 20.97
C ILE A 65 -17.42 17.65 22.01
N SER A 66 -17.86 17.86 23.25
CA SER A 66 -17.77 16.83 24.30
C SER A 66 -18.62 15.60 23.97
N SER A 67 -19.81 15.79 23.41
CA SER A 67 -20.67 14.68 22.96
C SER A 67 -20.03 13.91 21.79
N ILE A 68 -19.43 14.61 20.83
CA ILE A 68 -18.70 14.00 19.71
C ILE A 68 -17.52 13.18 20.23
N LEU A 69 -16.74 13.72 21.16
CA LEU A 69 -15.62 13.00 21.78
C LEU A 69 -16.06 11.71 22.48
N LEU A 70 -17.20 11.74 23.16
CA LEU A 70 -17.75 10.56 23.82
C LEU A 70 -18.12 9.48 22.80
N GLU A 71 -18.80 9.86 21.72
CA GLU A 71 -19.17 8.91 20.66
C GLU A 71 -17.93 8.37 19.94
N LEU A 72 -16.96 9.23 19.61
CA LEU A 72 -15.70 8.79 19.01
C LEU A 72 -14.92 7.82 19.93
N LYS A 73 -15.00 8.00 21.25
CA LYS A 73 -14.43 7.03 22.19
C LYS A 73 -15.14 5.68 22.14
N ARG A 74 -16.45 5.68 21.98
CA ARG A 74 -17.21 4.44 21.79
C ARG A 74 -16.82 3.74 20.48
N VAL A 75 -16.65 4.50 19.39
CA VAL A 75 -16.18 3.99 18.10
C VAL A 75 -14.76 3.39 18.22
N GLU A 76 -13.84 4.06 18.93
CA GLU A 76 -12.49 3.52 19.20
C GLU A 76 -12.53 2.15 19.88
N LYS A 77 -13.45 1.96 20.83
CA LYS A 77 -13.65 0.67 21.49
C LYS A 77 -14.25 -0.39 20.58
N GLN A 78 -15.19 -0.02 19.72
CA GLN A 78 -15.74 -0.96 18.73
C GLN A 78 -14.67 -1.39 17.72
N LEU A 79 -13.81 -0.48 17.28
CA LEU A 79 -12.67 -0.82 16.41
C LEU A 79 -11.69 -1.79 17.09
N GLN A 80 -11.45 -1.67 18.40
CA GLN A 80 -10.65 -2.65 19.15
C GLN A 80 -11.29 -4.05 19.11
N VAL A 81 -12.60 -4.13 19.33
CA VAL A 81 -13.34 -5.40 19.24
C VAL A 81 -13.20 -6.00 17.84
N ILE A 82 -13.43 -5.21 16.79
CA ILE A 82 -13.28 -5.65 15.40
C ILE A 82 -11.85 -6.14 15.13
N ASN A 83 -10.84 -5.39 15.58
CA ASN A 83 -9.44 -5.76 15.37
C ASN A 83 -9.07 -7.11 16.02
N VAL A 84 -9.70 -7.48 17.14
CA VAL A 84 -9.57 -8.80 17.77
C VAL A 84 -10.41 -9.85 17.05
N MET A 85 -11.62 -9.50 16.60
CA MET A 85 -12.48 -10.44 15.84
C MET A 85 -11.87 -10.85 14.50
N VAL A 86 -11.18 -9.92 13.83
CA VAL A 86 -10.52 -10.16 12.54
C VAL A 86 -9.26 -11.02 12.68
N ASP A 87 -8.57 -10.95 13.83
CA ASP A 87 -7.32 -11.65 14.09
C ASP A 87 -7.22 -12.01 15.59
N PRO A 88 -7.97 -13.04 16.03
CA PRO A 88 -8.04 -13.40 17.45
C PRO A 88 -6.69 -13.87 17.98
N ASP A 89 -5.89 -14.50 17.12
CA ASP A 89 -4.59 -15.09 17.47
C ASP A 89 -3.40 -14.14 17.22
N GLY A 90 -3.64 -12.95 16.64
CA GLY A 90 -2.57 -11.98 16.35
C GLY A 90 -1.64 -12.36 15.19
N THR A 91 -2.01 -13.35 14.38
CA THR A 91 -1.17 -13.86 13.28
C THR A 91 -1.06 -12.84 12.15
N LEU A 92 -2.16 -12.15 11.83
CA LEU A 92 -2.15 -11.12 10.79
C LEU A 92 -1.33 -9.89 11.20
N ASP A 93 -1.35 -9.55 12.49
CA ASP A 93 -0.49 -8.51 13.05
C ASP A 93 1.00 -8.84 12.89
N ALA A 94 1.39 -10.10 13.13
CA ALA A 94 2.76 -10.56 12.91
C ALA A 94 3.14 -10.49 11.42
N LEU A 95 2.25 -10.95 10.52
CA LEU A 95 2.47 -10.91 9.07
C LEU A 95 2.58 -9.47 8.52
N ALA A 96 1.74 -8.55 9.00
CA ALA A 96 1.82 -7.13 8.66
C ALA A 96 3.16 -6.52 9.10
N SER A 97 3.64 -6.88 10.30
CA SER A 97 4.92 -6.42 10.85
C SER A 97 6.14 -6.92 10.06
N LEU A 98 6.01 -8.04 9.36
CA LEU A 98 7.06 -8.59 8.48
C LEU A 98 7.12 -7.92 7.10
N GLY A 99 6.31 -6.89 6.85
CA GLY A 99 6.35 -6.12 5.58
C GLY A 99 5.79 -6.85 4.36
N LEU A 100 5.13 -8.00 4.56
CA LEU A 100 4.52 -8.81 3.49
C LEU A 100 3.31 -8.12 2.83
N THR A 101 2.84 -7.02 3.40
CA THR A 101 1.73 -6.17 2.92
C THR A 101 2.22 -4.91 2.22
N SER A 102 3.39 -4.94 1.58
CA SER A 102 3.82 -3.81 0.76
C SER A 102 3.05 -3.83 -0.56
N PRO A 103 2.48 -2.69 -1.03
CA PRO A 103 2.02 -2.61 -2.40
C PRO A 103 3.24 -2.80 -3.29
N THR A 104 3.23 -3.83 -4.14
CA THR A 104 4.17 -3.89 -5.26
C THR A 104 3.85 -2.71 -6.16
N THR A 105 4.55 -1.59 -5.97
CA THR A 105 4.59 -0.53 -6.97
C THR A 105 4.96 -1.18 -8.30
N PRO A 106 4.17 -1.02 -9.37
CA PRO A 106 4.62 -1.46 -10.69
C PRO A 106 5.88 -0.66 -11.00
N ILE A 107 7.04 -1.33 -11.04
CA ILE A 107 8.23 -0.76 -11.67
C ILE A 107 7.85 -0.59 -13.14
N LYS A 108 7.51 0.64 -13.51
CA LYS A 108 7.43 1.06 -14.90
C LYS A 108 8.83 0.83 -15.49
N PRO A 109 9.00 0.03 -16.55
CA PRO A 109 10.28 -0.07 -17.22
C PRO A 109 10.64 1.33 -17.72
N HIS A 110 11.65 1.94 -17.12
CA HIS A 110 12.31 3.08 -17.72
C HIS A 110 12.94 2.56 -19.01
N THR A 111 12.32 2.85 -20.14
CA THR A 111 12.95 2.75 -21.44
C THR A 111 14.09 3.75 -21.45
N ALA A 112 15.28 3.28 -21.07
CA ALA A 112 16.52 3.97 -21.31
C ALA A 112 16.63 4.19 -22.82
N LYS A 113 16.36 5.42 -23.27
CA LYS A 113 16.77 5.89 -24.58
C LYS A 113 18.29 5.98 -24.57
N THR A 114 18.96 4.89 -24.91
CA THR A 114 20.36 4.93 -25.32
C THR A 114 20.39 4.95 -26.84
N SER A 115 20.73 6.14 -27.34
CA SER A 115 21.11 6.44 -28.72
C SER A 115 22.01 5.37 -29.33
N SER A 116 21.60 4.85 -30.49
CA SER A 116 22.47 4.12 -31.41
C SER A 116 23.52 5.06 -32.02
N PRO A 117 24.78 4.61 -32.16
CA PRO A 117 25.63 5.08 -33.25
C PRO A 117 25.86 3.98 -34.28
N SER A 118 25.81 4.41 -35.53
CA SER A 118 26.06 3.64 -36.74
C SER A 118 27.49 3.08 -36.82
N ALA A 119 27.61 1.97 -37.56
CA ALA A 119 28.81 1.20 -37.86
C ALA A 119 29.98 2.02 -38.42
N THR A 120 31.21 1.57 -38.16
CA THR A 120 32.34 1.44 -39.12
C THR A 120 33.48 0.63 -38.45
N ASN A 121 33.82 -0.55 -39.01
CA ASN A 121 35.12 -1.24 -38.83
C ASN A 121 36.16 -0.53 -39.74
N PRO A 122 37.48 -0.46 -39.41
CA PRO A 122 38.32 -1.67 -39.35
C PRO A 122 39.56 -1.61 -38.41
N GLY A 123 40.18 -2.78 -38.19
CA GLY A 123 41.64 -2.88 -38.10
C GLY A 123 42.26 -3.30 -36.76
N ALA A 124 42.83 -4.51 -36.79
CA ALA A 124 44.08 -4.95 -36.15
C ALA A 124 44.23 -4.92 -34.61
N GLY A 125 44.59 -6.07 -34.03
CA GLY A 125 45.37 -6.10 -32.79
C GLY A 125 45.02 -7.16 -31.75
N LEU A 126 45.53 -8.37 -31.96
CA LEU A 126 46.29 -9.17 -30.99
C LEU A 126 45.74 -9.47 -29.57
N THR A 127 45.68 -10.78 -29.28
CA THR A 127 45.99 -11.47 -28.01
C THR A 127 45.00 -11.41 -26.84
N GLY A 128 44.61 -12.59 -26.33
CA GLY A 128 44.00 -12.69 -24.99
C GLY A 128 43.10 -13.91 -24.78
N VAL A 129 43.73 -15.06 -24.60
CA VAL A 129 43.20 -16.37 -24.16
C VAL A 129 42.04 -16.32 -23.14
N GLY A 130 41.00 -17.12 -23.39
CA GLY A 130 40.37 -17.94 -22.33
C GLY A 130 38.86 -17.80 -22.08
N GLY A 131 38.10 -18.85 -22.41
CA GLY A 131 36.88 -19.24 -21.68
C GLY A 131 35.55 -19.07 -22.42
N LEU A 132 35.14 -20.09 -23.18
CA LEU A 132 33.77 -20.25 -23.70
C LEU A 132 32.76 -20.50 -22.56
N PRO A 133 31.54 -19.96 -22.64
CA PRO A 133 30.37 -20.67 -22.17
C PRO A 133 29.45 -21.06 -23.33
N PHE A 134 29.06 -22.33 -23.29
CA PHE A 134 28.35 -23.10 -24.29
C PHE A 134 27.00 -22.50 -24.70
N ASN A 135 26.81 -22.32 -26.01
CA ASN A 135 25.52 -22.13 -26.67
C ASN A 135 24.61 -23.32 -26.36
N ARG A 136 23.62 -23.15 -25.47
CA ARG A 136 22.49 -24.08 -25.35
C ARG A 136 21.43 -23.66 -26.37
N ILE A 137 21.48 -24.29 -27.53
CA ILE A 137 20.44 -24.25 -28.56
C ILE A 137 19.10 -24.62 -27.90
N ARG A 138 18.10 -23.74 -28.04
CA ARG A 138 16.69 -24.02 -27.79
C ARG A 138 16.11 -24.62 -29.07
N PRO A 139 15.66 -25.89 -29.10
CA PRO A 139 14.93 -26.39 -30.26
C PRO A 139 13.54 -25.76 -30.27
N SER A 140 13.23 -25.02 -31.33
CA SER A 140 11.87 -24.61 -31.69
C SER A 140 11.18 -25.81 -32.32
N GLY A 141 10.24 -26.44 -31.61
CA GLY A 141 9.40 -27.50 -32.15
C GLY A 141 8.13 -26.90 -32.73
N GLU A 142 8.18 -26.54 -34.01
CA GLU A 142 7.01 -26.36 -34.86
C GLU A 142 7.02 -27.52 -35.86
N GLU A 143 6.14 -28.51 -35.67
CA GLU A 143 5.72 -29.41 -36.73
C GLU A 143 4.20 -29.49 -36.73
N ALA A 144 3.61 -28.84 -37.72
CA ALA A 144 2.29 -29.12 -38.21
C ALA A 144 2.29 -30.50 -38.88
N ILE A 145 1.32 -31.34 -38.55
CA ILE A 145 0.85 -32.38 -39.45
C ILE A 145 -0.68 -32.45 -39.40
N ALA A 146 -1.26 -32.23 -40.58
CA ALA A 146 -2.65 -32.49 -40.93
C ALA A 146 -2.91 -34.00 -41.07
N GLN A 147 -4.16 -34.33 -41.42
CA GLN A 147 -4.77 -35.62 -41.78
C GLN A 147 -5.57 -36.23 -40.63
N LYS A 148 -6.84 -36.65 -40.79
CA LYS A 148 -7.66 -36.95 -41.98
C LYS A 148 -9.13 -36.83 -41.58
#